data_AF-A0A820S0U3-F1
#
_entry.id   AF-A0A820S0U3-F1
#
_cell.length_a   1.000
_cell.length_b   1.000
_cell.length_c   1.000
_cell.angle_alpha   90.00
_cell.angle_beta   90.00
_cell.angle_gamma   90.00
#
_symmetry.space_group_name_H-M   'P 1'
#
loop_
_entity.id
_entity.type
_entity.pdbx_description
1 polymer ?
#
loop_
_entity_poly.entity_id
_entity_poly.type
_entity_poly.pdbx_seq_one_letter_code
_entity_poly.pdbx_strand_id
1 'polypeptide(L)'
;LNRQTSLTGSLISTSFQPDEQERIQKKTFTNWVNSYLSLHEPPYRIEDLFEDFNDGTKLIALIETLSGQTLPVERGNKRAHCLSNVDNALKYLESRK
;
A
#
# COMPACT_ATOMS: atom_id res chain seq x y z
N LEU A 1 15.65 -13.02 -58.40
CA LEU A 1 16.04 -11.66 -57.94
C LEU A 1 15.32 -11.40 -56.62
N ASN A 2 16.05 -11.47 -55.51
CA ASN A 2 15.60 -11.01 -54.21
C ASN A 2 15.35 -9.49 -54.26
N ARG A 3 14.17 -9.03 -53.83
CA ARG A 3 14.01 -7.72 -53.17
C ARG A 3 12.91 -7.81 -52.10
N GLN A 4 13.39 -8.01 -50.87
CA GLN A 4 12.91 -7.43 -49.61
C GLN A 4 11.41 -7.12 -49.49
N THR A 5 10.69 -7.99 -48.79
CA THR A 5 9.59 -7.57 -47.92
C THR A 5 10.14 -7.47 -46.49
N SER A 6 10.18 -6.25 -45.97
CA SER A 6 10.78 -5.93 -44.69
C SER A 6 10.05 -6.63 -43.53
N LEU A 7 10.87 -7.33 -42.74
CA LEU A 7 10.73 -7.67 -41.32
C LEU A 7 9.46 -7.18 -40.63
N THR A 8 8.57 -8.13 -40.37
CA THR A 8 7.84 -8.31 -39.11
C THR A 8 7.82 -7.10 -38.18
N GLY A 9 6.79 -6.26 -38.34
CA GLY A 9 6.22 -5.54 -37.21
C GLY A 9 5.62 -6.58 -36.26
N SER A 10 6.45 -7.19 -35.41
CA SER A 10 5.97 -7.97 -34.28
C SER A 10 5.25 -6.99 -33.37
N LEU A 11 3.92 -7.04 -33.47
CA LEU A 11 2.96 -6.50 -32.53
C LEU A 11 3.56 -6.60 -31.12
N ILE A 12 3.95 -5.47 -30.54
CA ILE A 12 4.02 -5.38 -29.09
C ILE A 12 2.56 -5.51 -28.69
N SER A 13 2.11 -6.74 -28.47
CA SER A 13 0.88 -6.98 -27.75
C SER A 13 1.17 -6.51 -26.33
N THR A 14 1.03 -5.21 -26.09
CA THR A 14 0.78 -4.64 -24.78
C THR A 14 -0.62 -5.08 -24.34
N SER A 15 -0.88 -6.38 -24.33
CA SER A 15 -1.90 -6.94 -23.46
C SER A 15 -1.31 -6.82 -22.07
N PHE A 16 -1.52 -5.65 -21.46
CA PHE A 16 -1.35 -5.44 -20.05
C PHE A 16 -2.18 -6.54 -19.36
N GLN A 17 -1.51 -7.58 -18.87
CA GLN A 17 -2.17 -8.67 -18.15
C GLN A 17 -2.66 -8.04 -16.84
N PRO A 18 -3.97 -8.11 -16.53
CA PRO A 18 -4.52 -7.52 -15.31
C PRO A 18 -3.73 -7.92 -14.05
N ASP A 19 -3.29 -9.18 -14.00
CA ASP A 19 -2.50 -9.73 -12.89
C ASP A 19 -1.12 -9.05 -12.74
N GLU A 20 -0.47 -8.71 -13.85
CA GLU A 20 0.83 -8.03 -13.82
C GLU A 20 0.66 -6.57 -13.40
N GLN A 21 -0.42 -5.92 -13.84
CA GLN A 21 -0.75 -4.57 -13.40
C GLN A 21 -1.02 -4.54 -11.89
N GLU A 22 -1.83 -5.46 -11.39
CA GLU A 22 -2.15 -5.59 -9.97
C GLU A 22 -0.88 -5.82 -9.16
N ARG A 23 0.00 -6.73 -9.61
CA ARG A 23 1.29 -7.00 -8.95
C ARG A 23 2.18 -5.76 -8.89
N ILE A 24 2.29 -5.00 -9.98
CA ILE A 24 3.07 -3.76 -10.04
C ILE A 24 2.48 -2.70 -9.11
N GLN A 25 1.16 -2.54 -9.10
CA GLN A 25 0.47 -1.58 -8.24
C GLN A 25 0.65 -1.93 -6.76
N LYS A 26 0.44 -3.20 -6.38
CA LYS A 26 0.66 -3.69 -5.01
C LYS A 26 2.10 -3.43 -4.59
N LYS A 27 3.09 -3.80 -5.41
CA LYS A 27 4.52 -3.58 -5.11
C LYS A 27 4.86 -2.10 -4.96
N THR A 28 4.37 -1.26 -5.86
CA THR A 28 4.60 0.18 -5.82
C THR A 28 4.03 0.79 -4.54
N PHE A 29 2.79 0.43 -4.21
CA PHE A 29 2.13 0.93 -3.01
C PHE A 29 2.81 0.43 -1.73
N THR A 30 3.15 -0.86 -1.63
CA THR A 30 3.90 -1.41 -0.50
C THR A 30 5.24 -0.71 -0.30
N ASN A 31 5.98 -0.41 -1.37
CA ASN A 31 7.25 0.32 -1.27
C ASN A 31 7.05 1.76 -0.80
N TRP A 32 6.02 2.43 -1.32
CA TRP A 32 5.67 3.78 -0.91
C TRP A 32 5.31 3.84 0.58
N VAL A 33 4.42 2.95 1.04
CA VAL A 33 4.07 2.83 2.46
C VAL A 33 5.31 2.61 3.32
N ASN A 34 6.18 1.67 2.93
CA ASN A 34 7.39 1.36 3.69
C ASN A 34 8.36 2.55 3.78
N SER A 35 8.40 3.45 2.79
CA SER A 35 9.23 4.65 2.86
C SER A 35 8.76 5.65 3.93
N TYR A 36 7.46 5.67 4.25
CA TYR A 36 6.93 6.47 5.35
C TYR A 36 7.01 5.73 6.67
N LEU A 37 6.64 4.45 6.71
CA LEU A 37 6.70 3.67 7.96
C LEU A 37 8.12 3.56 8.54
N SER A 38 9.16 3.65 7.71
CA SER A 38 10.55 3.72 8.20
C SER A 38 10.90 5.04 8.91
N LEU A 39 10.09 6.10 8.72
CA LEU A 39 10.27 7.40 9.37
C LEU A 39 9.50 7.51 10.70
N HIS A 40 8.60 6.56 10.97
CA HIS A 40 7.87 6.49 12.24
C HIS A 40 8.81 6.07 13.39
N GLU A 41 8.48 6.44 14.63
CA GLU A 41 9.22 6.05 15.84
C GLU A 41 8.30 5.26 16.80
N PRO A 42 8.51 3.94 17.01
CA PRO A 42 9.51 3.10 16.37
C PRO A 42 9.20 2.83 14.87
N PRO A 43 10.20 2.45 14.06
CA PRO A 43 10.00 2.20 12.64
C PRO A 43 9.15 0.93 12.42
N TYR A 44 8.29 0.99 11.41
CA TYR A 44 7.46 -0.13 10.96
C TYR A 44 7.81 -0.56 9.54
N ARG A 45 7.39 -1.78 9.19
CA ARG A 45 7.47 -2.34 7.85
C ARG A 45 6.26 -3.22 7.58
N ILE A 46 5.86 -3.27 6.31
CA ILE A 46 4.86 -4.20 5.78
C ILE A 46 5.44 -5.05 4.65
N GLU A 47 4.94 -6.28 4.55
CA GLU A 47 5.23 -7.25 3.49
C GLU A 47 3.96 -7.56 2.70
N ASP A 48 2.85 -7.82 3.38
CA ASP A 48 1.53 -7.97 2.75
C ASP A 48 0.57 -6.87 3.17
N LEU A 49 0.20 -6.04 2.20
CA LEU A 49 -0.72 -4.92 2.39
C LEU A 49 -2.03 -5.29 3.09
N PHE A 50 -2.61 -6.45 2.77
CA PHE A 50 -3.92 -6.85 3.28
C PHE A 50 -3.84 -7.47 4.68
N GLU A 51 -2.76 -8.19 4.97
CA GLU A 51 -2.59 -8.78 6.29
C GLU A 51 -2.02 -7.77 7.30
N ASP A 52 -1.02 -6.99 6.88
CA ASP A 52 -0.26 -6.12 7.78
C ASP A 52 -1.01 -4.90 8.28
N PHE A 53 -2.05 -4.48 7.57
CA PHE A 53 -2.94 -3.39 7.97
C PHE A 53 -4.18 -3.85 8.74
N ASN A 54 -4.43 -5.15 8.85
CA ASN A 54 -5.69 -5.69 9.36
C ASN A 54 -5.96 -5.33 10.84
N ASP A 55 -4.92 -5.16 11.66
CA ASP A 55 -5.07 -4.76 13.05
C ASP A 55 -5.15 -3.23 13.27
N GLY A 56 -5.01 -2.44 12.20
CA GLY A 56 -5.07 -0.98 12.22
C GLY A 56 -3.83 -0.26 12.76
N THR A 57 -2.89 -0.94 13.41
CA THR A 57 -1.74 -0.31 14.09
C THR A 57 -0.81 0.39 13.08
N LYS A 58 -0.43 -0.33 12.02
CA LYS A 58 0.45 0.24 10.98
C LYS A 58 -0.27 1.28 10.14
N LEU A 59 -1.61 1.19 10.02
CA LEU A 59 -2.42 2.18 9.32
C LEU A 59 -2.40 3.51 10.07
N ILE A 60 -2.58 3.46 11.40
CA ILE A 60 -2.41 4.63 12.26
C ILE A 60 -1.01 5.21 12.11
N ALA A 61 0.05 4.41 12.26
CA ALA A 61 1.44 4.88 12.14
C ALA A 61 1.71 5.58 10.79
N LEU A 62 1.16 5.05 9.69
CA LEU A 62 1.26 5.68 8.37
C LEU A 62 0.57 7.06 8.36
N ILE A 63 -0.64 7.14 8.91
CA ILE A 63 -1.40 8.41 9.00
C ILE A 63 -0.65 9.42 9.88
N GLU A 64 -0.12 9.00 11.02
CA GLU A 64 0.67 9.87 11.91
C GLU A 64 1.89 10.44 11.18
N THR A 65 2.61 9.58 10.46
CA THR A 65 3.80 9.99 9.68
C THR A 65 3.44 10.97 8.56
N LEU A 66 2.34 10.73 7.84
CA LEU A 66 1.91 11.57 6.72
C LEU A 66 1.34 12.92 7.18
N SER A 67 0.63 12.93 8.30
CA SER A 67 -0.09 14.11 8.78
C SER A 67 0.67 14.94 9.82
N GLY A 68 1.70 14.36 10.45
CA GLY A 68 2.40 14.94 11.59
C GLY A 68 1.56 15.03 12.86
N GLN A 69 0.42 14.33 12.94
CA GLN A 69 -0.45 14.32 14.11
C GLN A 69 -0.45 12.96 14.79
N THR A 70 -0.50 12.95 16.12
CA THR A 70 -0.61 11.71 16.90
C THR A 70 -2.06 11.25 16.98
N LEU A 71 -2.29 9.96 16.77
CA LEU A 71 -3.60 9.31 16.84
C LEU A 71 -3.62 8.28 17.99
N PRO A 72 -4.80 8.05 18.60
CA PRO A 72 -4.93 7.04 19.64
C PRO A 72 -4.77 5.62 19.06
N VAL A 73 -3.88 4.83 19.67
CA VAL A 73 -3.65 3.42 19.34
C VAL A 73 -3.85 2.54 20.57
N GLU A 74 -4.70 1.53 20.44
CA GLU A 74 -4.94 0.50 21.44
C GLU A 74 -3.89 -0.60 21.30
N ARG A 75 -3.28 -0.97 22.43
CA ARG A 75 -2.26 -2.03 22.48
C ARG A 75 -2.90 -3.37 22.84
N GLY A 76 -2.61 -4.40 22.04
CA GLY A 76 -2.98 -5.78 22.33
C GLY A 76 -3.59 -6.48 21.13
N ASN A 77 -3.73 -7.79 21.23
CA ASN A 77 -4.12 -8.67 20.11
C ASN A 77 -5.60 -9.05 20.08
N LYS A 78 -6.44 -8.41 20.91
CA LYS A 78 -7.87 -8.68 20.94
C LYS A 78 -8.54 -8.00 19.76
N ARG A 79 -9.54 -8.67 19.16
CA ARG A 79 -10.35 -8.13 18.06
C ARG A 79 -10.92 -6.73 18.34
N ALA A 80 -11.30 -6.46 19.59
CA ALA A 80 -11.81 -5.15 19.99
C ALA A 80 -10.76 -4.03 19.80
N HIS A 81 -9.48 -4.29 20.12
CA HIS A 81 -8.39 -3.33 19.92
C HIS A 81 -8.12 -3.12 18.43
N CYS A 82 -8.06 -4.21 17.66
CA CYS A 82 -7.90 -4.14 16.20
C CYS A 82 -9.00 -3.26 15.56
N LEU A 83 -10.27 -3.51 15.92
CA LEU A 83 -11.39 -2.75 15.40
C LEU A 83 -11.33 -1.28 15.82
N SER A 84 -10.96 -1.00 17.07
CA SER A 84 -10.80 0.38 17.56
C SER A 84 -9.70 1.12 16.80
N ASN A 85 -8.58 0.47 16.50
CA ASN A 85 -7.48 1.08 15.75
C ASN A 85 -7.89 1.42 14.32
N VAL A 86 -8.58 0.49 13.64
CA VAL A 86 -9.12 0.74 12.30
C VAL A 86 -10.14 1.87 12.32
N ASP A 87 -11.07 1.87 13.28
CA ASP A 87 -12.09 2.91 13.43
C ASP A 87 -11.48 4.30 13.68
N ASN A 88 -10.46 4.39 14.54
CA ASN A 88 -9.72 5.64 14.79
C ASN A 88 -9.07 6.19 13.53
N ALA A 89 -8.39 5.32 12.75
CA ALA A 89 -7.78 5.69 11.49
C ALA A 89 -8.82 6.19 10.47
N LEU A 90 -9.93 5.48 10.32
CA LEU A 90 -10.99 5.84 9.37
C LEU A 90 -11.67 7.16 9.74
N LYS A 91 -12.03 7.36 11.02
CA LYS A 91 -12.60 8.62 11.52
C LYS A 91 -11.68 9.80 11.25
N TYR A 92 -10.37 9.61 11.44
CA TYR A 92 -9.40 10.64 11.12
C TYR A 92 -9.43 11.02 9.65
N LEU A 93 -9.38 10.04 8.75
CA LEU A 93 -9.42 10.26 7.31
C LEU A 93 -10.73 10.93 6.86
N GLU A 94 -11.86 10.53 7.44
CA GLU A 94 -13.17 11.15 7.17
C GLU A 94 -13.25 12.61 7.60
N SER A 95 -12.60 12.98 8.71
CA SER A 95 -12.56 14.36 9.19
C SER A 95 -11.77 15.32 8.28
N ARG A 96 -11.02 14.79 7.30
CA ARG A 96 -10.21 15.55 6.35
C ARG A 96 -10.77 15.60 4.92
N LYS A 97 -12.02 15.17 4.73
CA LYS A 97 -12.75 15.36 3.47
C LYS A 97 -13.07 16.83 3.19
#